data_AF-A0A7Y3M610-F1
#
_entry.id   AF-A0A7Y3M610-F1
#
_cell.length_a   1.000
_cell.length_b   1.000
_cell.length_c   1.000
_cell.angle_alpha   90.00
_cell.angle_beta   90.00
_cell.angle_gamma   90.00
#
_symmetry.space_group_name_H-M   'P 1'
#
loop_
_entity.id
_entity.type
_entity.pdbx_description
1 polymer ?
#
loop_
_entity_poly.entity_id
_entity_poly.type
_entity_poly.pdbx_seq_one_letter_code
_entity_poly.pdbx_strand_id
1 'polypeptide(L)'
;MKTRITLLLVALFVSFNISFAQQDEECMNNLSIFDSYVKSKKYDDAYGPWKLVREKCPKFNRAIYVHGEKILKHKIDNSAGGEQVAFVKDLMLLYDQSNEYFASKHPKGEVLGDKAQLMYKHRKALNATDAQIYDAFDKAFTEDLDNFKSPQGLYTYFSLVVDLYDAGKKTAQQMFDKYDDVNDKIEVEVENASQQLNKLNA
;
A
#
# COMPACT_ATOMS: atom_id res chain seq x y z
N MET A 1 27.14 -43.72 20.06
CA MET A 1 26.81 -42.75 18.98
C MET A 1 25.30 -42.56 18.80
N LYS A 2 24.50 -43.62 18.65
CA LYS A 2 23.04 -43.51 18.39
C LYS A 2 22.28 -42.65 19.42
N THR A 3 22.46 -42.86 20.72
CA THR A 3 21.79 -42.09 21.78
C THR A 3 22.17 -40.60 21.82
N ARG A 4 23.42 -40.26 21.45
CA ARG A 4 23.89 -38.86 21.38
C ARG A 4 23.27 -38.13 20.18
N ILE A 5 23.09 -38.84 19.06
CA ILE A 5 22.41 -38.31 17.87
C ILE A 5 20.90 -38.16 18.14
N THR A 6 20.27 -39.10 18.84
CA THR A 6 18.85 -39.00 19.24
C THR A 6 18.61 -37.81 20.18
N LEU A 7 19.48 -37.57 21.16
CA LEU A 7 19.38 -36.42 22.06
C LEU A 7 19.56 -35.09 21.33
N LEU A 8 20.49 -35.01 20.36
CA LEU A 8 20.66 -33.83 19.52
C LEU A 8 19.43 -33.57 18.64
N LEU A 9 18.84 -34.61 18.04
CA LEU A 9 17.62 -34.47 17.25
C LEU A 9 16.44 -34.02 18.11
N VAL A 10 16.23 -34.62 19.28
CA VAL A 10 15.14 -34.21 20.19
C VAL A 10 15.34 -32.77 20.67
N ALA A 11 16.56 -32.37 21.03
CA ALA A 11 16.85 -30.99 21.41
C ALA A 11 16.60 -30.00 20.25
N LEU A 12 16.92 -30.39 19.02
CA LEU A 12 16.70 -29.58 17.81
C LEU A 12 15.21 -29.47 17.47
N PHE A 13 14.43 -30.54 17.64
CA PHE A 13 12.99 -30.52 17.46
C PHE A 13 12.29 -29.69 18.54
N VAL A 14 12.70 -29.77 19.81
CA VAL A 14 12.11 -28.99 20.90
C VAL A 14 12.44 -27.50 20.77
N SER A 15 13.68 -27.15 20.43
CA SER A 15 14.07 -25.75 20.26
C SER A 15 13.36 -25.08 19.08
N PHE A 16 13.17 -25.81 17.97
CA PHE A 16 12.46 -25.27 16.81
C PHE A 16 11.00 -24.93 17.15
N ASN A 17 10.27 -25.84 17.83
CA ASN A 17 8.85 -25.64 18.14
C ASN A 17 8.58 -24.52 19.17
N ILE A 18 9.47 -24.33 20.16
CA ILE A 18 9.29 -23.27 21.17
C ILE A 18 9.39 -21.87 20.53
N SER A 19 10.29 -21.68 19.56
CA SER A 19 10.46 -20.39 18.88
C SER A 19 9.25 -19.96 18.06
N PHE A 20 8.57 -20.89 17.37
CA PHE A 20 7.35 -20.55 16.60
C PHE A 20 6.18 -20.19 17.50
N ALA A 21 5.95 -20.95 18.59
CA ALA A 21 4.85 -20.66 19.51
C ALA A 21 5.00 -19.29 20.20
N GLN A 22 6.24 -18.90 20.55
CA GLN A 22 6.52 -17.60 21.15
C GLN A 22 6.31 -16.44 20.17
N GLN A 23 6.68 -16.63 18.89
CA GLN A 23 6.47 -15.63 17.84
C GLN A 23 4.98 -15.38 17.59
N ASP A 24 4.17 -16.44 17.54
CA ASP A 24 2.72 -16.33 17.34
C ASP A 24 2.03 -15.59 18.50
N GLU A 25 2.43 -15.86 19.74
CA GLU A 25 1.89 -15.19 20.93
C GLU A 25 2.27 -13.69 20.95
N GLU A 26 3.54 -13.35 20.68
CA GLU A 26 4.00 -11.96 20.63
C GLU A 26 3.26 -11.16 19.53
N CYS A 27 3.08 -11.77 18.36
CA CYS A 27 2.41 -11.14 17.23
C CYS A 27 0.91 -11.00 17.48
N MET A 28 0.24 -11.98 18.11
CA MET A 28 -1.16 -11.85 18.51
C MET A 28 -1.36 -10.74 19.55
N ASN A 29 -0.52 -10.69 20.58
CA ASN A 29 -0.61 -9.69 21.63
C ASN A 29 -0.42 -8.27 21.08
N ASN A 30 0.65 -8.05 20.30
CA ASN A 30 0.89 -6.73 19.71
C ASN A 30 -0.16 -6.36 18.66
N LEU A 31 -0.71 -7.35 17.92
CA LEU A 31 -1.85 -7.13 17.01
C LEU A 31 -3.05 -6.54 17.75
N SER A 32 -3.44 -7.19 18.86
CA SER A 32 -4.56 -6.72 19.68
C SER A 32 -4.29 -5.32 20.25
N ILE A 33 -3.05 -5.04 20.66
CA ILE A 33 -2.66 -3.74 21.22
C ILE A 33 -2.77 -2.63 20.15
N PHE A 34 -2.11 -2.78 19.00
CA PHE A 34 -2.15 -1.71 17.99
C PHE A 34 -3.53 -1.53 17.39
N ASP A 35 -4.32 -2.61 17.23
CA ASP A 35 -5.69 -2.52 16.75
C ASP A 35 -6.56 -1.69 17.70
N SER A 36 -6.45 -1.92 19.01
CA SER A 36 -7.14 -1.13 20.04
C SER A 36 -6.73 0.35 20.01
N TYR A 37 -5.43 0.64 19.88
CA TYR A 37 -4.93 2.01 19.76
C TYR A 37 -5.43 2.70 18.49
N VAL A 38 -5.42 2.03 17.34
CA VAL A 38 -5.92 2.57 16.07
C VAL A 38 -7.42 2.84 16.14
N LYS A 39 -8.21 1.92 16.70
CA LYS A 39 -9.65 2.11 16.94
C LYS A 39 -9.93 3.30 17.86
N SER A 40 -9.04 3.55 18.81
CA SER A 40 -9.09 4.71 19.72
C SER A 40 -8.39 5.95 19.16
N LYS A 41 -7.94 5.93 17.90
CA LYS A 41 -7.19 7.01 17.21
C LYS A 41 -5.87 7.43 17.88
N LYS A 42 -5.30 6.56 18.72
CA LYS A 42 -4.00 6.75 19.38
C LYS A 42 -2.85 6.26 18.48
N TYR A 43 -2.65 6.94 17.34
CA TYR A 43 -1.72 6.47 16.31
C TYR A 43 -0.25 6.49 16.72
N ASP A 44 0.14 7.44 17.59
CA ASP A 44 1.50 7.49 18.15
C ASP A 44 1.79 6.27 19.02
N ASP A 45 0.86 5.91 19.91
CA ASP A 45 0.94 4.70 20.76
C ASP A 45 0.90 3.42 19.92
N ALA A 46 0.14 3.43 18.82
CA ALA A 46 0.03 2.28 17.92
C ALA A 46 1.33 1.98 17.15
N TYR A 47 2.15 3.00 16.86
CA TYR A 47 3.29 2.87 15.95
C TYR A 47 4.30 1.81 16.38
N GLY A 48 4.67 1.75 17.66
CA GLY A 48 5.64 0.78 18.18
C GLY A 48 5.17 -0.67 18.03
N PRO A 49 4.02 -1.05 18.63
CA PRO A 49 3.48 -2.41 18.53
C PRO A 49 3.16 -2.81 17.08
N TRP A 50 2.64 -1.89 16.27
CA TRP A 50 2.38 -2.15 14.85
C TRP A 50 3.66 -2.45 14.07
N LYS A 51 4.71 -1.64 14.23
CA LYS A 51 5.99 -1.82 13.54
C LYS A 51 6.60 -3.19 13.88
N LEU A 52 6.54 -3.58 15.16
CA LEU A 52 6.99 -4.89 15.62
C LEU A 52 6.29 -6.03 14.87
N VAL A 53 4.95 -6.00 14.78
CA VAL A 53 4.19 -7.05 14.08
C VAL A 53 4.48 -7.04 12.58
N ARG A 54 4.60 -5.86 11.95
CA ARG A 54 4.95 -5.73 10.52
C ARG A 54 6.31 -6.35 10.21
N GLU A 55 7.30 -6.16 11.07
CA GLU A 55 8.66 -6.67 10.85
C GLU A 55 8.80 -8.16 11.19
N LYS A 56 8.21 -8.61 12.30
CA LYS A 56 8.34 -10.01 12.75
C LYS A 56 7.36 -10.96 12.07
N CYS A 57 6.17 -10.49 11.74
CA CYS A 57 5.04 -11.33 11.35
C CYS A 57 4.23 -10.72 10.18
N PRO A 58 4.86 -10.36 9.05
CA PRO A 58 4.21 -9.62 7.97
C PRO A 58 3.00 -10.34 7.35
N LYS A 59 2.99 -11.68 7.37
CA LYS A 59 1.90 -12.51 6.82
C LYS A 59 0.77 -12.80 7.81
N PHE A 60 0.89 -12.38 9.06
CA PHE A 60 0.03 -12.84 10.15
C PHE A 60 -1.41 -12.31 10.05
N ASN A 61 -1.57 -11.03 9.69
CA ASN A 61 -2.90 -10.45 9.55
C ASN A 61 -2.89 -9.23 8.62
N ARG A 62 -3.87 -9.14 7.72
CA ARG A 62 -4.02 -7.99 6.81
C ARG A 62 -4.14 -6.64 7.55
N ALA A 63 -4.65 -6.63 8.78
CA ALA A 63 -4.77 -5.43 9.60
C ALA A 63 -3.43 -4.70 9.79
N ILE A 64 -2.30 -5.40 9.68
CA ILE A 64 -0.96 -4.79 9.66
C ILE A 64 -0.88 -3.70 8.60
N TYR A 65 -1.37 -3.96 7.39
CA TYR A 65 -1.28 -3.03 6.27
C TYR A 65 -2.38 -1.97 6.32
N VAL A 66 -3.62 -2.37 6.62
CA VAL A 66 -4.77 -1.45 6.70
C VAL A 66 -4.60 -0.41 7.81
N HIS A 67 -4.16 -0.84 8.99
CA HIS A 67 -3.94 0.08 10.11
C HIS A 67 -2.60 0.80 9.98
N GLY A 68 -1.58 0.14 9.43
CA GLY A 68 -0.29 0.75 9.16
C GLY A 68 -0.37 1.95 8.24
N GLU A 69 -1.24 1.91 7.23
CA GLU A 69 -1.52 3.06 6.37
C GLU A 69 -2.03 4.26 7.18
N LYS A 70 -2.99 4.05 8.11
CA LYS A 70 -3.52 5.12 8.97
C LYS A 70 -2.46 5.69 9.90
N ILE A 71 -1.66 4.80 10.50
CA ILE A 71 -0.56 5.18 11.41
C ILE A 71 0.47 6.02 10.65
N LEU A 72 0.92 5.57 9.48
CA LEU A 72 1.91 6.31 8.70
C LEU A 72 1.37 7.62 8.14
N LYS A 73 0.11 7.66 7.67
CA LYS A 73 -0.55 8.92 7.27
C LYS A 73 -0.56 9.93 8.43
N HIS A 74 -0.88 9.48 9.65
CA HIS A 74 -0.80 10.34 10.83
C HIS A 74 0.63 10.85 11.08
N LYS A 75 1.65 9.98 10.99
CA LYS A 75 3.05 10.38 11.15
C LYS A 75 3.49 11.40 10.08
N ILE A 76 3.07 11.21 8.82
CA ILE A 76 3.34 12.13 7.71
C ILE A 76 2.72 13.51 7.97
N ASP A 77 1.46 13.55 8.40
CA ASP A 77 0.73 14.80 8.63
C ASP A 77 1.28 15.58 9.85
N ASN A 78 1.98 14.91 10.77
CA ASN A 78 2.55 15.50 12.00
C ASN A 78 4.09 15.61 11.97
N SER A 79 4.72 15.45 10.82
CA SER A 79 6.18 15.60 10.65
C SER A 79 6.52 16.54 9.50
N ALA A 80 7.78 16.97 9.43
CA ALA A 80 8.28 17.84 8.37
C ALA A 80 9.71 17.45 7.93
N GLY A 81 10.15 17.99 6.80
CA GLY A 81 11.50 17.80 6.29
C GLY A 81 11.87 16.33 6.06
N GLY A 82 13.08 15.94 6.49
CA GLY A 82 13.59 14.58 6.27
C GLY A 82 12.78 13.48 6.96
N GLU A 83 12.16 13.78 8.11
CA GLU A 83 11.32 12.82 8.83
C GLU A 83 10.03 12.51 8.05
N GLN A 84 9.35 13.55 7.54
CA GLN A 84 8.17 13.36 6.70
C GLN A 84 8.50 12.54 5.45
N VAL A 85 9.63 12.82 4.80
CA VAL A 85 10.10 12.05 3.64
C VAL A 85 10.34 10.58 4.00
N ALA A 86 10.89 10.28 5.18
CA ALA A 86 11.08 8.91 5.64
C ALA A 86 9.76 8.17 5.82
N PHE A 87 8.75 8.80 6.44
CA PHE A 87 7.42 8.20 6.59
C PHE A 87 6.67 8.04 5.27
N VAL A 88 6.82 8.98 4.33
CA VAL A 88 6.27 8.82 2.97
C VAL A 88 6.88 7.62 2.27
N LYS A 89 8.20 7.45 2.33
CA LYS A 89 8.89 6.28 1.74
C LYS A 89 8.48 4.98 2.42
N ASP A 90 8.31 4.99 3.75
CA ASP A 90 7.84 3.81 4.48
C ASP A 90 6.40 3.44 4.11
N LEU A 91 5.54 4.43 3.82
CA LEU A 91 4.19 4.19 3.34
C LEU A 91 4.19 3.60 1.91
N MET A 92 5.10 4.05 1.05
CA MET A 92 5.30 3.41 -0.27
C MET A 92 5.72 1.94 -0.12
N LEU A 93 6.62 1.64 0.82
CA LEU A 93 7.05 0.27 1.13
C LEU A 93 5.92 -0.56 1.75
N LEU A 94 5.08 0.05 2.58
CA LEU A 94 3.91 -0.60 3.17
C LEU A 94 2.95 -1.08 2.07
N TYR A 95 2.70 -0.27 1.04
CA TYR A 95 1.87 -0.67 -0.09
C TYR A 95 2.50 -1.82 -0.90
N ASP A 96 3.81 -1.82 -1.10
CA ASP A 96 4.49 -2.95 -1.77
C ASP A 96 4.32 -4.25 -0.98
N GLN A 97 4.51 -4.18 0.35
CA GLN A 97 4.34 -5.33 1.23
C GLN A 97 2.89 -5.81 1.32
N SER A 98 1.92 -4.89 1.30
CA SER A 98 0.50 -5.28 1.33
C SER A 98 0.12 -6.10 0.09
N ASN A 99 0.65 -5.76 -1.08
CA ASN A 99 0.53 -6.57 -2.29
C ASN A 99 1.28 -7.90 -2.16
N GLU A 100 2.55 -7.87 -1.71
CA GLU A 100 3.39 -9.07 -1.56
C GLU A 100 2.73 -10.15 -0.69
N TYR A 101 2.19 -9.75 0.47
CA TYR A 101 1.67 -10.69 1.46
C TYR A 101 0.17 -10.94 1.34
N PHE A 102 -0.58 -10.01 0.75
CA PHE A 102 -2.04 -10.04 0.70
C PHE A 102 -2.61 -9.58 -0.66
N ALA A 103 -2.00 -10.00 -1.78
CA ALA A 103 -2.36 -9.62 -3.14
C ALA A 103 -3.87 -9.69 -3.47
N SER A 104 -4.58 -10.70 -2.98
CA SER A 104 -6.03 -10.85 -3.22
C SER A 104 -6.89 -9.74 -2.60
N LYS A 105 -6.35 -8.99 -1.63
CA LYS A 105 -7.00 -7.88 -0.93
C LYS A 105 -6.29 -6.54 -1.11
N HIS A 106 -5.18 -6.55 -1.84
CA HIS A 106 -4.36 -5.39 -2.21
C HIS A 106 -3.86 -5.64 -3.65
N PRO A 107 -4.78 -5.59 -4.63
CA PRO A 107 -4.43 -5.87 -6.02
C PRO A 107 -3.41 -4.85 -6.52
N LYS A 108 -2.67 -5.24 -7.55
CA LYS A 108 -1.45 -4.54 -7.97
C LYS A 108 -1.77 -3.15 -8.51
N GLY A 109 -2.86 -3.01 -9.26
CA GLY A 109 -3.30 -1.74 -9.85
C GLY A 109 -3.70 -0.71 -8.79
N GLU A 110 -4.39 -1.15 -7.74
CA GLU A 110 -4.75 -0.31 -6.59
C GLU A 110 -3.49 0.16 -5.85
N VAL A 111 -2.59 -0.78 -5.52
CA VAL A 111 -1.33 -0.51 -4.82
C VAL A 111 -0.42 0.46 -5.60
N LEU A 112 -0.25 0.25 -6.90
CA LEU A 112 0.54 1.14 -7.75
C LEU A 112 -0.11 2.52 -7.87
N GLY A 113 -1.44 2.57 -8.00
CA GLY A 113 -2.20 3.81 -8.04
C GLY A 113 -2.06 4.63 -6.75
N ASP A 114 -2.18 3.98 -5.59
CA ASP A 114 -2.00 4.61 -4.28
C ASP A 114 -0.58 5.15 -4.08
N LYS A 115 0.43 4.41 -4.55
CA LYS A 115 1.82 4.88 -4.56
C LYS A 115 2.00 6.10 -5.45
N ALA A 116 1.45 6.10 -6.67
CA ALA A 116 1.55 7.23 -7.59
C ALA A 116 0.83 8.47 -7.03
N GLN A 117 -0.34 8.28 -6.42
CA GLN A 117 -1.06 9.36 -5.75
C GLN A 117 -0.30 9.92 -4.54
N LEU A 118 0.35 9.06 -3.77
CA LEU A 118 1.19 9.48 -2.65
C LEU A 118 2.41 10.27 -3.14
N MET A 119 3.06 9.82 -4.22
CA MET A 119 4.13 10.56 -4.88
C MET A 119 3.65 11.94 -5.33
N TYR A 120 2.48 12.03 -5.97
CA TYR A 120 1.90 13.29 -6.40
C TYR A 120 1.65 14.26 -5.23
N LYS A 121 1.06 13.76 -4.13
CA LYS A 121 0.77 14.54 -2.92
C LYS A 121 2.05 15.10 -2.27
N HIS A 122 3.14 14.32 -2.28
CA HIS A 122 4.41 14.68 -1.62
C HIS A 122 5.54 15.03 -2.61
N ARG A 123 5.21 15.34 -3.87
CA ARG A 123 6.20 15.49 -4.96
C ARG A 123 7.32 16.48 -4.67
N LYS A 124 6.98 17.60 -4.02
CA LYS A 124 7.97 18.63 -3.61
C LYS A 124 8.98 18.07 -2.60
N ALA A 125 8.51 17.35 -1.59
CA ALA A 125 9.38 16.76 -0.57
C ALA A 125 10.22 15.60 -1.14
N LEU A 126 9.68 14.88 -2.14
CA LEU A 126 10.36 13.79 -2.82
C LEU A 126 11.27 14.25 -3.97
N ASN A 127 11.24 15.52 -4.35
CA ASN A 127 11.85 16.04 -5.59
C ASN A 127 11.42 15.23 -6.83
N ALA A 128 10.16 14.76 -6.86
CA ALA A 128 9.61 13.99 -7.97
C ALA A 128 9.09 14.91 -9.06
N THR A 129 9.45 14.62 -10.32
CA THR A 129 8.95 15.36 -11.49
C THR A 129 7.60 14.84 -11.93
N ASP A 130 6.84 15.67 -12.66
CA ASP A 130 5.54 15.27 -13.20
C ASP A 130 5.66 14.06 -14.15
N ALA A 131 6.77 13.94 -14.88
CA ALA A 131 7.06 12.78 -15.71
C ALA A 131 7.22 11.50 -14.88
N GLN A 132 7.97 11.55 -13.76
CA GLN A 132 8.14 10.38 -12.88
C GLN A 132 6.83 9.94 -12.24
N ILE A 133 5.95 10.89 -11.90
CA ILE A 133 4.65 10.61 -11.29
C ILE A 133 3.69 10.07 -12.36
N TYR A 134 3.71 10.63 -13.55
CA TYR A 134 2.96 10.12 -14.70
C TYR A 134 3.34 8.68 -15.00
N ASP A 135 4.63 8.35 -15.08
CA ASP A 135 5.11 7.00 -15.33
C ASP A 135 4.68 6.02 -14.21
N ALA A 136 4.56 6.49 -12.96
CA ALA A 136 4.05 5.68 -11.86
C ALA A 136 2.55 5.36 -12.02
N PHE A 137 1.73 6.33 -12.47
CA PHE A 137 0.33 6.08 -12.82
C PHE A 137 0.19 5.21 -14.08
N ASP A 138 1.02 5.45 -15.10
CA ASP A 138 1.05 4.67 -16.34
C ASP A 138 1.34 3.20 -16.06
N LYS A 139 2.27 2.93 -15.14
CA LYS A 139 2.54 1.58 -14.63
C LYS A 139 1.32 0.97 -13.93
N ALA A 140 0.62 1.72 -13.09
CA ALA A 140 -0.61 1.24 -12.44
C ALA A 140 -1.69 0.89 -13.48
N PHE A 141 -1.87 1.77 -14.45
CA PHE A 141 -2.87 1.65 -15.51
C PHE A 141 -2.60 0.47 -16.45
N THR A 142 -1.33 0.24 -16.82
CA THR A 142 -0.94 -0.78 -17.79
C THR A 142 -0.71 -2.15 -17.18
N GLU A 143 -0.20 -2.24 -15.95
CA GLU A 143 0.11 -3.54 -15.33
C GLU A 143 -1.11 -4.24 -14.72
N ASP A 144 -2.16 -3.50 -14.36
CA ASP A 144 -3.38 -4.05 -13.73
C ASP A 144 -4.57 -3.06 -13.84
N LEU A 145 -4.98 -2.79 -15.08
CA LEU A 145 -6.07 -1.86 -15.41
C LEU A 145 -7.36 -2.16 -14.65
N ASP A 146 -7.74 -3.44 -14.56
CA ASP A 146 -8.97 -3.88 -13.91
C ASP A 146 -9.05 -3.45 -12.45
N ASN A 147 -7.91 -3.35 -11.76
CA ASN A 147 -7.85 -2.95 -10.36
C ASN A 147 -7.41 -1.50 -10.12
N PHE A 148 -7.07 -0.74 -11.16
CA PHE A 148 -6.85 0.69 -11.05
C PHE A 148 -8.18 1.46 -11.14
N LYS A 149 -8.89 1.57 -10.01
CA LYS A 149 -10.27 2.08 -9.92
C LYS A 149 -10.42 3.47 -9.32
N SER A 150 -9.33 4.06 -8.82
CA SER A 150 -9.38 5.31 -8.06
C SER A 150 -9.79 6.50 -8.96
N PRO A 151 -10.94 7.15 -8.73
CA PRO A 151 -11.34 8.32 -9.53
C PRO A 151 -10.34 9.48 -9.37
N GLN A 152 -9.81 9.66 -8.15
CA GLN A 152 -8.76 10.64 -7.89
C GLN A 152 -7.47 10.30 -8.66
N GLY A 153 -7.10 9.02 -8.70
CA GLY A 153 -5.92 8.56 -9.44
C GLY A 153 -6.07 8.79 -10.94
N LEU A 154 -7.21 8.43 -11.52
CA LEU A 154 -7.53 8.65 -12.95
C LEU A 154 -7.50 10.14 -13.31
N TYR A 155 -8.11 10.99 -12.49
CA TYR A 155 -8.06 12.44 -12.67
C TYR A 155 -6.62 12.98 -12.60
N THR A 156 -5.85 12.57 -11.59
CA THR A 156 -4.46 13.02 -11.42
C THR A 156 -3.59 12.57 -12.59
N TYR A 157 -3.76 11.34 -13.07
CA TYR A 157 -3.05 10.79 -14.21
C TYR A 157 -3.33 11.56 -15.50
N PHE A 158 -4.59 11.92 -15.75
CA PHE A 158 -4.95 12.79 -16.86
C PHE A 158 -4.37 14.20 -16.71
N SER A 159 -4.50 14.83 -15.53
CA SER A 159 -3.93 16.16 -15.28
C SER A 159 -2.43 16.20 -15.59
N LEU A 160 -1.69 15.15 -15.23
CA LEU A 160 -0.26 15.06 -15.49
C LEU A 160 0.08 14.96 -16.97
N VAL A 161 -0.74 14.30 -17.81
CA VAL A 161 -0.48 14.29 -19.26
C VAL A 161 -0.65 15.67 -19.88
N VAL A 162 -1.62 16.44 -19.39
CA VAL A 162 -1.86 17.83 -19.81
C VAL A 162 -0.67 18.71 -19.42
N ASP A 163 -0.22 18.62 -18.16
CA ASP A 163 0.95 19.37 -17.68
C ASP A 163 2.21 19.03 -18.50
N LEU A 164 2.39 17.75 -18.86
CA LEU A 164 3.50 17.31 -19.70
C LEU A 164 3.38 17.78 -21.16
N TYR A 165 2.17 17.90 -21.71
CA TYR A 165 1.95 18.50 -23.02
C TYR A 165 2.29 19.99 -23.01
N ASP A 166 1.80 20.73 -22.01
CA ASP A 166 2.08 22.17 -21.85
C ASP A 166 3.59 22.44 -21.67
N ALA A 167 4.31 21.50 -21.05
CA ALA A 167 5.77 21.51 -20.93
C ALA A 167 6.53 21.05 -22.20
N GLY A 168 5.83 20.71 -23.28
CA GLY A 168 6.42 20.21 -24.54
C GLY A 168 7.04 18.81 -24.44
N LYS A 169 6.68 18.03 -23.41
CA LYS A 169 7.18 16.66 -23.16
C LYS A 169 6.27 15.57 -23.73
N LYS A 170 5.02 15.89 -24.01
CA LYS A 170 4.05 15.03 -24.71
C LYS A 170 3.51 15.76 -25.93
N THR A 171 3.09 15.02 -26.95
CA THR A 171 2.41 15.56 -28.13
C THR A 171 0.91 15.73 -27.86
N ALA A 172 0.23 16.54 -28.66
CA ALA A 172 -1.22 16.69 -28.59
C ALA A 172 -1.93 15.33 -28.77
N GLN A 173 -1.42 14.49 -29.68
CA GLN A 173 -1.97 13.14 -29.88
C GLN A 173 -1.87 12.30 -28.61
N GLN A 174 -0.70 12.24 -27.97
CA GLN A 174 -0.53 11.48 -26.73
C GLN A 174 -1.42 11.98 -25.58
N MET A 175 -1.71 13.29 -25.54
CA MET A 175 -2.65 13.86 -24.58
C MET A 175 -4.10 13.42 -24.88
N PHE A 176 -4.53 13.45 -26.15
CA PHE A 176 -5.86 13.00 -26.55
C PHE A 176 -6.04 11.50 -26.38
N ASP A 177 -5.07 10.67 -26.79
CA ASP A 177 -5.11 9.22 -26.56
C ASP A 177 -5.32 8.91 -25.08
N LYS A 178 -4.64 9.67 -24.20
CA LYS A 178 -4.78 9.49 -22.76
C LYS A 178 -6.11 10.00 -22.20
N TYR A 179 -6.70 11.03 -22.81
CA TYR A 179 -8.06 11.47 -22.49
C TYR A 179 -9.07 10.35 -22.77
N ASP A 180 -8.97 9.73 -23.94
CA ASP A 180 -9.83 8.63 -24.35
C ASP A 180 -9.64 7.41 -23.41
N ASP A 181 -8.40 6.98 -23.17
CA ASP A 181 -8.07 5.89 -22.23
C ASP A 181 -8.69 6.09 -20.83
N VAL A 182 -8.57 7.31 -20.29
CA VAL A 182 -9.05 7.63 -18.95
C VAL A 182 -10.57 7.71 -18.92
N ASN A 183 -11.22 8.26 -19.96
CA ASN A 183 -12.68 8.30 -20.05
C ASN A 183 -13.28 6.91 -20.17
N ASP A 184 -12.74 6.06 -21.05
CA ASP A 184 -13.17 4.68 -21.20
C ASP A 184 -13.11 3.94 -19.86
N LYS A 185 -12.02 4.14 -19.11
CA LYS A 185 -11.88 3.56 -17.77
C LYS A 185 -12.91 4.12 -16.79
N ILE A 186 -13.16 5.43 -16.79
CA ILE A 186 -14.18 6.05 -15.94
C ILE A 186 -15.56 5.48 -16.24
N GLU A 187 -15.93 5.31 -17.51
CA GLU A 187 -17.21 4.73 -17.92
C GLU A 187 -17.38 3.31 -17.36
N VAL A 188 -16.35 2.47 -17.46
CA VAL A 188 -16.34 1.12 -16.87
C VAL A 188 -16.55 1.16 -15.36
N GLU A 189 -15.87 2.05 -14.64
CA GLU A 189 -16.02 2.16 -13.18
C GLU A 189 -17.40 2.70 -12.77
N VAL A 190 -17.97 3.62 -13.55
CA VAL A 190 -19.34 4.13 -13.34
C VAL A 190 -20.38 3.03 -13.56
N GLU A 191 -20.22 2.21 -14.61
CA GLU A 191 -21.09 1.07 -14.85
C GLU A 191 -21.01 0.07 -13.69
N ASN A 192 -19.79 -0.32 -13.30
CA ASN A 192 -19.56 -1.24 -12.17
C ASN A 192 -20.21 -0.73 -10.87
N ALA A 193 -20.03 0.55 -10.54
CA ALA A 193 -20.63 1.16 -9.37
C ALA A 193 -22.17 1.16 -9.44
N SER A 194 -22.73 1.45 -10.61
CA SER A 194 -24.19 1.44 -10.84
C SER A 194 -24.77 0.04 -10.68
N GLN A 195 -24.12 -0.99 -11.23
CA GLN A 195 -24.53 -2.37 -11.08
C GLN A 195 -24.48 -2.83 -9.61
N GLN A 196 -23.44 -2.44 -8.86
CA GLN A 196 -23.33 -2.75 -7.44
C GLN A 196 -24.43 -2.07 -6.61
N LEU A 197 -24.72 -0.80 -6.89
CA LEU A 197 -25.80 -0.06 -6.22
C LEU A 197 -27.16 -0.71 -6.45
N ASN A 198 -27.45 -1.13 -7.68
CA ASN A 198 -28.70 -1.81 -8.01
C ASN A 198 -28.87 -3.12 -7.23
N LYS A 199 -27.79 -3.87 -6.98
CA LYS A 199 -27.82 -5.09 -6.17
C LYS A 199 -28.06 -4.82 -4.68
N LEU A 200 -27.65 -3.67 -4.15
CA LEU A 200 -27.90 -3.28 -2.76
C LEU A 200 -29.33 -2.80 -2.53
N ASN A 201 -29.97 -2.28 -3.58
CA ASN A 201 -31.34 -1.76 -3.54
C ASN A 201 -32.39 -2.80 -3.94
N ALA A 202 -31.99 -4.02 -4.33
CA ALA A 202 -32.84 -5.15 -4.70
C ALA A 202 -33.00 -6.12 -3.52
#